data_AF-U5S0S1-F1
#
_entry.id   AF-U5S0S1-F1
#
_cell.length_a   1.000
_cell.length_b   1.000
_cell.length_c   1.000
_cell.angle_alpha   90.00
_cell.angle_beta   90.00
_cell.angle_gamma   90.00
#
_symmetry.space_group_name_H-M   'P 1'
#
loop_
_entity.id
_entity.type
_entity.pdbx_description
1 polymer ?
#
loop_
_entity_poly.entity_id
_entity_poly.type
_entity_poly.pdbx_seq_one_letter_code
_entity_poly.pdbx_strand_id
1 'polypeptide(L)'
;MDGKKYVFEDVDAAYETATKRVIPNNCKYVFTWSMRQPPNMTRHQAGRKENAPTYIAYMRGHFLSCYIKDFVRGLGYTMVGAGGTGIGCIGPTGGFAALSGLGELGRAPYVIHPKYGLTNRAMWMHITNFPIVPTKPIDFGGRE
;
A
#
# COMPACT_ATOMS: atom_id res chain seq x y z
N MET A 1 -14.19 -9.79 -3.77
CA MET A 1 -13.05 -10.58 -3.26
C MET A 1 -13.34 -12.04 -3.56
N ASP A 2 -12.32 -12.83 -3.91
CA ASP A 2 -12.45 -14.20 -4.40
C ASP A 2 -12.61 -15.27 -3.30
N GLY A 3 -12.95 -14.86 -2.07
CA GLY A 3 -13.26 -15.76 -0.95
C GLY A 3 -12.05 -16.49 -0.32
N LYS A 4 -10.86 -16.39 -0.91
CA LYS A 4 -9.66 -17.06 -0.40
C LYS A 4 -9.19 -16.45 0.92
N LYS A 5 -8.88 -17.29 1.90
CA LYS A 5 -8.37 -16.86 3.21
C LYS A 5 -6.88 -16.51 3.12
N TYR A 6 -6.46 -15.43 3.76
CA TYR A 6 -5.04 -15.19 4.04
C TYR A 6 -4.66 -15.92 5.33
N VAL A 7 -3.58 -16.70 5.29
CA VAL A 7 -3.04 -17.39 6.46
C VAL A 7 -1.53 -17.20 6.53
N PHE A 8 -1.01 -17.22 7.76
CA PHE A 8 0.42 -17.17 8.04
C PHE A 8 0.88 -18.55 8.48
N GLU A 9 1.90 -19.10 7.83
CA GLU A 9 2.40 -20.46 8.06
C GLU A 9 3.93 -20.49 8.05
N ASP A 10 4.52 -21.48 8.73
CA ASP A 10 5.96 -21.75 8.71
C ASP A 10 6.35 -22.46 7.41
N VAL A 11 6.48 -21.68 6.34
CA VAL A 11 6.87 -22.13 4.99
C VAL A 11 7.94 -21.20 4.41
N ASP A 12 8.78 -21.71 3.50
CA ASP A 12 9.89 -20.93 2.93
C ASP A 12 9.43 -19.87 1.92
N ALA A 13 8.37 -20.17 1.16
CA ALA A 13 7.87 -19.32 0.08
C ALA A 13 6.36 -19.12 0.17
N ALA A 14 5.90 -17.94 -0.25
CA ALA A 14 4.47 -17.66 -0.37
C ALA A 14 3.85 -18.48 -1.51
N TYR A 15 2.63 -18.97 -1.31
CA TYR A 15 1.92 -19.74 -2.32
C TYR A 15 0.41 -19.52 -2.23
N GLU A 16 -0.29 -19.87 -3.30
CA GLU A 16 -1.74 -19.75 -3.41
C GLU A 16 -2.34 -21.10 -3.79
N THR A 17 -3.46 -21.46 -3.15
CA THR A 17 -4.27 -22.62 -3.50
C THR A 17 -5.64 -22.18 -4.01
N ALA A 18 -6.54 -23.14 -4.27
CA ALA A 18 -7.93 -22.85 -4.57
C ALA A 18 -8.65 -22.12 -3.42
N THR A 19 -8.23 -22.31 -2.17
CA THR A 19 -8.97 -21.89 -0.97
C THR A 19 -8.24 -20.89 -0.08
N LYS A 20 -6.90 -20.81 -0.15
CA LYS A 20 -6.09 -19.95 0.72
C LYS A 20 -4.90 -19.31 -0.01
N ARG A 21 -4.42 -18.21 0.55
CA ARG A 21 -3.16 -17.52 0.23
C ARG A 21 -2.29 -17.57 1.47
N VAL A 22 -1.11 -18.17 1.34
CA VAL A 22 -0.19 -18.37 2.45
C VAL A 22 0.93 -17.35 2.39
N ILE A 23 1.15 -16.67 3.52
CA ILE A 23 2.26 -15.74 3.74
C ILE A 23 3.22 -16.42 4.72
N PRO A 24 4.53 -16.55 4.39
CA PRO A 24 5.52 -17.07 5.31
C PRO A 24 5.57 -16.30 6.64
N ASN A 25 5.68 -17.00 7.76
CA ASN A 25 5.85 -16.39 9.09
C ASN A 25 7.10 -15.49 9.19
N ASN A 26 8.12 -15.74 8.37
CA ASN A 26 9.32 -14.91 8.32
C ASN A 26 9.08 -13.53 7.67
N CYS A 27 7.94 -13.30 7.01
CA CYS A 27 7.57 -12.02 6.40
C CYS A 27 7.07 -11.03 7.47
N LYS A 28 8.01 -10.59 8.30
CA LYS A 28 7.76 -9.78 9.51
C LYS A 28 7.69 -8.27 9.28
N TYR A 29 7.98 -7.80 8.07
CA TYR A 29 8.01 -6.38 7.75
C TYR A 29 6.86 -5.99 6.83
N VAL A 30 6.39 -4.75 6.99
CA VAL A 30 5.44 -4.11 6.08
C VAL A 30 6.13 -2.92 5.43
N PHE A 31 6.32 -2.99 4.11
CA PHE A 31 6.81 -1.89 3.30
C PHE A 31 5.63 -1.10 2.75
N THR A 32 5.58 0.20 3.00
CA THR A 32 4.50 1.07 2.56
C THR A 32 5.00 2.12 1.56
N TRP A 33 4.14 2.53 0.63
CA TRP A 33 4.43 3.63 -0.29
C TRP A 33 3.16 4.38 -0.65
N SER A 34 3.33 5.47 -1.39
CA SER A 34 2.23 6.28 -1.88
C SER A 34 2.50 6.83 -3.27
N MET A 35 1.45 7.28 -3.95
CA MET A 35 1.54 7.94 -5.25
C MET A 35 0.76 9.25 -5.27
N ARG A 36 1.48 10.34 -5.55
CA ARG A 36 0.88 11.66 -5.68
C ARG A 36 0.10 11.75 -6.99
N GLN A 37 -1.13 12.25 -6.91
CA GLN A 37 -1.89 12.63 -8.08
C GLN A 37 -1.23 13.81 -8.82
N PRO A 38 -1.38 13.92 -10.15
CA PRO A 38 -0.94 15.10 -10.90
C PRO A 38 -1.65 16.37 -10.37
N PRO A 39 -0.93 17.32 -9.75
CA PRO A 39 -1.54 18.38 -8.93
C PRO A 39 -2.43 19.32 -9.76
N ASN A 40 -2.00 19.69 -10.97
CA ASN A 40 -2.80 20.55 -11.86
C ASN A 40 -4.14 19.89 -12.19
N MET A 41 -4.13 18.60 -12.53
CA MET A 41 -5.36 17.88 -12.87
C MET A 41 -6.27 17.68 -11.65
N THR A 42 -5.70 17.44 -10.47
CA THR A 42 -6.47 17.32 -9.22
C THR A 42 -7.19 18.63 -8.87
N ARG A 43 -6.59 19.79 -9.14
CA ARG A 43 -7.22 21.10 -8.90
C ARG A 43 -8.42 21.38 -9.82
N HIS A 44 -8.42 20.80 -11.02
CA HIS A 44 -9.50 20.93 -12.00
C HIS A 44 -10.47 19.75 -11.97
N GLN A 45 -10.51 19.01 -10.86
CA GLN A 45 -11.36 17.84 -10.72
C GLN A 45 -12.83 18.27 -10.61
N ALA A 46 -13.53 18.45 -11.74
CA ALA A 46 -14.96 18.73 -11.79
C ALA A 46 -15.75 17.53 -11.25
N GLY A 47 -16.66 17.79 -10.30
CA GLY A 47 -17.30 16.78 -9.46
C GLY A 47 -18.31 15.88 -10.18
N ARG A 48 -18.10 14.55 -10.05
CA ARG A 48 -19.10 13.48 -9.78
C ARG A 48 -18.45 12.10 -9.74
N LYS A 49 -17.27 11.92 -10.36
CA LYS A 49 -16.46 10.69 -10.33
C LYS A 49 -15.00 11.01 -9.96
N GLU A 50 -14.26 10.01 -9.50
CA GLU A 50 -12.80 10.12 -9.39
C GLU A 50 -12.23 10.32 -10.81
N ASN A 51 -11.65 11.50 -11.10
CA ASN A 51 -11.23 11.86 -12.45
C ASN A 51 -9.86 11.22 -12.80
N ALA A 52 -9.42 11.43 -14.05
CA ALA A 52 -8.12 11.07 -14.60
C ALA A 52 -6.91 11.13 -13.63
N PRO A 53 -6.71 12.18 -12.79
CA PRO A 53 -5.59 12.21 -11.85
C PRO A 53 -5.54 11.04 -10.86
N THR A 54 -6.70 10.54 -10.41
CA THR A 54 -6.77 9.38 -9.52
C THR A 54 -6.38 8.10 -10.27
N TYR A 55 -6.90 7.91 -11.48
CA TYR A 55 -6.59 6.74 -12.31
C TYR A 55 -5.09 6.68 -12.64
N ILE A 56 -4.49 7.81 -13.01
CA ILE A 56 -3.05 7.92 -13.26
C ILE A 56 -2.24 7.49 -12.03
N ALA A 57 -2.64 7.93 -10.83
CA ALA A 57 -1.94 7.57 -9.59
C ALA A 57 -2.02 6.06 -9.30
N TYR A 58 -3.20 5.43 -9.50
CA TYR A 58 -3.36 3.99 -9.30
C TYR A 58 -2.63 3.14 -10.34
N MET A 59 -2.67 3.54 -11.61
CA MET A 59 -1.91 2.88 -12.67
C MET A 59 -0.41 2.91 -12.36
N ARG A 60 0.14 4.09 -12.04
CA ARG A 60 1.55 4.25 -11.64
C ARG A 60 1.87 3.45 -10.37
N GLY A 61 0.98 3.46 -9.39
CA GLY A 61 1.13 2.69 -8.16
C GLY A 61 1.24 1.20 -8.42
N HIS A 62 0.48 0.66 -9.39
CA HIS A 62 0.48 -0.76 -9.70
C HIS A 62 1.79 -1.18 -10.35
N PHE A 63 2.26 -0.41 -11.33
CA PHE A 63 3.59 -0.59 -11.92
C PHE A 63 4.69 -0.53 -10.87
N LEU A 64 4.64 0.45 -9.97
CA LEU A 64 5.63 0.55 -8.89
C LEU A 64 5.59 -0.68 -7.97
N SER A 65 4.41 -1.19 -7.62
CA SER A 65 4.28 -2.42 -6.83
C SER A 65 4.96 -3.61 -7.51
N CYS A 66 4.81 -3.76 -8.83
CA CYS A 66 5.52 -4.82 -9.56
C CYS A 66 7.04 -4.63 -9.51
N TYR A 67 7.53 -3.41 -9.78
CA TYR A 67 8.97 -3.13 -9.77
C TYR A 67 9.62 -3.34 -8.40
N ILE A 68 8.97 -2.91 -7.31
CA ILE A 68 9.48 -3.13 -5.95
C ILE A 68 9.56 -4.62 -5.66
N LYS A 69 8.51 -5.39 -6.00
CA LYS A 69 8.49 -6.84 -5.77
C LYS A 69 9.56 -7.57 -6.59
N ASP A 70 9.74 -7.19 -7.85
CA ASP A 70 10.78 -7.78 -8.71
C ASP A 70 12.19 -7.46 -8.22
N PHE A 71 12.41 -6.22 -7.76
CA PHE A 71 13.67 -5.83 -7.15
C PHE A 71 13.98 -6.66 -5.90
N VAL A 72 13.02 -6.77 -4.97
CA VAL A 72 13.19 -7.52 -3.73
C VAL A 72 13.36 -9.03 -3.99
N ARG A 73 12.63 -9.57 -4.98
CA ARG A 73 12.82 -10.94 -5.48
C ARG A 73 14.23 -11.15 -6.02
N GLY A 74 14.78 -10.18 -6.76
CA GLY A 74 16.16 -10.21 -7.26
C GLY A 74 17.22 -10.22 -6.15
N LEU A 75 16.89 -9.68 -4.97
CA LEU A 75 17.73 -9.75 -3.77
C LEU A 75 17.59 -11.06 -2.99
N GLY A 76 16.75 -12.00 -3.44
CA GLY A 76 16.52 -13.29 -2.78
C GLY A 76 15.48 -13.24 -1.64
N TYR A 77 14.69 -12.18 -1.56
CA TYR A 77 13.67 -12.01 -0.53
C TYR A 77 12.25 -12.13 -1.10
N THR A 78 11.32 -12.53 -0.25
CA THR A 78 9.89 -12.64 -0.56
C THR A 78 9.22 -11.30 -0.27
N MET A 79 8.43 -10.81 -1.22
CA MET A 79 7.54 -9.66 -1.02
C MET A 79 6.18 -9.93 -1.66
N VAL A 80 5.13 -9.88 -0.85
CA VAL A 80 3.76 -10.22 -1.25
C VAL A 80 2.80 -9.06 -1.04
N GLY A 81 1.71 -9.11 -1.80
CA GLY A 81 0.66 -8.11 -1.79
C GLY A 81 0.46 -7.45 -3.15
N ALA A 82 -0.74 -6.95 -3.33
CA ALA A 82 -1.10 -6.12 -4.46
C ALA A 82 -1.44 -4.71 -3.99
N GLY A 83 -1.09 -3.74 -4.82
CA GLY A 83 -1.66 -2.41 -4.73
C GLY A 83 -3.12 -2.42 -5.17
N GLY A 84 -4.03 -1.85 -4.36
CA GLY A 84 -5.39 -1.51 -4.78
C GLY A 84 -6.50 -2.06 -3.91
N THR A 85 -7.73 -1.97 -4.44
CA THR A 85 -8.98 -2.49 -3.84
C THR A 85 -9.40 -3.83 -4.45
N GLY A 86 -8.51 -4.48 -5.22
CA GLY A 86 -8.78 -5.70 -5.97
C GLY A 86 -8.31 -6.99 -5.29
N ILE A 87 -8.25 -8.05 -6.08
CA ILE A 87 -7.70 -9.36 -5.68
C ILE A 87 -6.22 -9.16 -5.30
N GLY A 88 -5.83 -9.64 -4.12
CA GLY A 88 -4.45 -9.51 -3.63
C GLY A 88 -4.20 -8.31 -2.69
N CYS A 89 -5.20 -7.49 -2.36
CA CYS A 89 -5.06 -6.51 -1.28
C CYS A 89 -4.99 -7.25 0.07
N ILE A 90 -3.93 -7.02 0.84
CA ILE A 90 -3.60 -7.82 2.05
C ILE A 90 -3.96 -7.09 3.37
N GLY A 91 -4.60 -5.92 3.34
CA GLY A 91 -5.04 -5.29 4.58
C GLY A 91 -5.44 -3.82 4.50
N PRO A 92 -5.73 -3.20 5.67
CA PRO A 92 -6.12 -1.80 5.77
C PRO A 92 -4.92 -0.88 5.53
N THR A 93 -4.75 -0.52 4.27
CA THR A 93 -3.69 0.36 3.73
C THR A 93 -3.50 1.66 4.53
N GLY A 94 -4.59 2.33 4.94
CA GLY A 94 -4.52 3.55 5.74
C GLY A 94 -3.92 3.38 7.13
N GLY A 95 -4.18 2.24 7.80
CA GLY A 95 -3.63 1.96 9.13
C GLY A 95 -2.12 1.75 9.10
N PHE A 96 -1.65 0.95 8.15
CA PHE A 96 -0.20 0.74 7.98
C PHE A 96 0.52 2.00 7.49
N ALA A 97 -0.13 2.84 6.68
CA ALA A 97 0.42 4.14 6.31
C ALA A 97 0.61 5.05 7.53
N ALA A 98 -0.34 5.07 8.48
CA ALA A 98 -0.17 5.81 9.73
C ALA A 98 0.97 5.23 10.60
N LEU A 99 1.01 3.91 10.77
CA LEU A 99 2.05 3.24 11.57
C LEU A 99 3.46 3.42 11.00
N SER A 100 3.60 3.48 9.67
CA SER A 100 4.87 3.69 8.98
C SER A 100 5.26 5.17 8.84
N GLY A 101 4.45 6.10 9.34
CA GLY A 101 4.76 7.53 9.27
C GLY A 101 4.60 8.16 7.87
N LEU A 102 3.85 7.52 6.95
CA LEU A 102 3.52 8.11 5.65
C LEU A 102 2.56 9.31 5.78
N GLY A 103 1.80 9.38 6.87
CA GLY A 103 0.87 10.46 7.14
C GLY A 103 -0.11 10.09 8.26
N GLU A 104 -1.11 10.93 8.47
CA GLU A 104 -2.14 10.74 9.51
C GLU A 104 -3.52 10.51 8.92
N LEU A 105 -4.34 9.70 9.57
CA LEU A 105 -5.76 9.61 9.23
C LEU A 105 -6.47 10.88 9.70
N GLY A 106 -7.18 11.53 8.78
CA GLY A 106 -7.95 12.74 9.08
C GLY A 106 -9.47 12.55 9.01
N ARG A 107 -10.20 13.67 9.12
CA ARG A 107 -11.67 13.71 8.99
C ARG A 107 -12.16 13.16 7.64
N ALA A 108 -11.52 13.58 6.55
CA ALA A 108 -11.70 12.90 5.27
C ALA A 108 -11.05 11.53 5.46
N PRO A 109 -11.76 10.39 5.33
CA PRO A 109 -11.33 9.06 5.76
C PRO A 109 -10.20 8.48 4.88
N TYR A 110 -9.11 9.23 4.83
CA TYR A 110 -7.93 9.11 3.99
C TYR A 110 -6.72 9.53 4.83
N VAL A 111 -5.55 9.05 4.40
CA VAL A 111 -4.28 9.46 4.98
C VAL A 111 -3.89 10.82 4.40
N ILE A 112 -3.72 11.81 5.27
CA ILE A 112 -3.17 13.13 4.96
C ILE A 112 -1.66 13.02 4.96
N HIS A 113 -1.04 13.23 3.79
CA HIS A 113 0.41 13.26 3.67
C HIS A 113 0.96 14.64 4.06
N PRO A 114 1.98 14.77 4.93
CA PRO A 114 2.43 16.06 5.46
C PRO A 114 2.85 17.07 4.37
N LYS A 115 3.44 16.57 3.27
CA LYS A 115 3.87 17.42 2.14
C LYS A 115 2.79 17.67 1.06
N TYR A 116 1.84 16.75 0.90
CA TYR A 116 0.96 16.72 -0.28
C TYR A 116 -0.53 16.73 0.06
N GLY A 117 -0.86 16.77 1.35
CA GLY A 117 -2.22 16.70 1.86
C GLY A 117 -2.96 15.46 1.36
N LEU A 118 -4.23 15.66 1.02
CA LEU A 118 -5.15 14.63 0.53
C LEU A 118 -5.00 14.31 -0.97
N THR A 119 -4.05 14.94 -1.66
CA THR A 119 -3.82 14.70 -3.11
C THR A 119 -2.97 13.45 -3.37
N ASN A 120 -2.67 12.70 -2.32
CA ASN A 120 -1.86 11.50 -2.38
C ASN A 120 -2.77 10.26 -2.33
N ARG A 121 -2.50 9.29 -3.19
CA ARG A 121 -3.28 8.05 -3.36
C ARG A 121 -2.37 6.84 -3.21
N ALA A 122 -2.97 5.66 -3.38
CA ALA A 122 -2.25 4.40 -3.38
C ALA A 122 -1.34 4.23 -2.15
N MET A 123 -1.89 4.49 -0.95
CA MET A 123 -1.23 4.34 0.36
C MET A 123 -0.98 2.86 0.69
N TRP A 124 -0.38 2.14 -0.25
CA TRP A 124 -0.39 0.70 -0.32
C TRP A 124 0.77 0.10 0.44
N MET A 125 0.69 -1.22 0.60
CA MET A 125 1.61 -1.98 1.41
C MET A 125 1.97 -3.31 0.76
N HIS A 126 3.16 -3.78 1.10
CA HIS A 126 3.64 -5.12 0.85
C HIS A 126 4.14 -5.74 2.14
N ILE A 127 3.91 -7.03 2.31
CA ILE A 127 4.47 -7.79 3.43
C ILE A 127 5.71 -8.51 2.92
N THR A 128 6.80 -8.46 3.67
CA THR A 128 8.09 -8.96 3.20
C THR A 128 8.96 -9.49 4.33
N ASN A 129 9.87 -10.40 3.99
CA ASN A 129 10.98 -10.82 4.85
C ASN A 129 12.27 -10.03 4.56
N PHE A 130 12.25 -9.08 3.62
CA PHE A 130 13.36 -8.18 3.35
C PHE A 130 13.64 -7.29 4.58
N PRO A 131 14.86 -7.30 5.13
CA PRO A 131 15.19 -6.56 6.35
C PRO A 131 15.17 -5.05 6.08
N ILE A 132 14.10 -4.40 6.51
CA ILE A 132 13.94 -2.95 6.46
C ILE A 132 13.88 -2.38 7.88
N VAL A 133 14.44 -1.18 8.06
CA VAL A 133 14.38 -0.46 9.34
C VAL A 133 13.00 0.19 9.46
N PRO A 134 12.21 -0.13 10.51
CA PRO A 134 10.91 0.52 10.71
C PRO A 134 11.07 2.02 10.94
N THR A 135 10.24 2.79 10.25
CA THR A 135 10.07 4.22 10.49
C THR A 135 9.14 4.47 11.67
N LYS A 136 9.24 5.64 12.29
CA LYS A 136 8.32 6.06 13.36
C LYS A 136 7.04 6.66 12.76
N PRO A 137 5.88 6.51 13.42
CA PRO A 137 4.71 7.32 13.13
C PRO A 137 5.03 8.82 13.22
N ILE A 138 4.20 9.64 12.57
CA ILE A 138 4.28 11.10 12.59
C ILE A 138 3.08 11.67 13.35
N ASP A 139 3.29 12.81 14.02
CA ASP A 139 2.24 13.69 14.55
C ASP A 139 2.50 15.13 14.06
N PHE A 140 1.63 15.64 13.19
CA PHE A 140 1.59 17.01 12.67
C PHE A 140 0.24 17.69 12.96
N GLY A 141 -0.60 17.10 13.81
CA GLY A 141 -1.91 17.65 14.19
C GLY A 141 -3.00 17.47 13.14
N GLY A 142 -2.89 16.52 12.22
CA GLY A 142 -3.89 16.30 11.15
C GLY A 142 -5.23 15.72 11.62
N ARG A 143 -5.30 15.30 12.89
CA ARG A 143 -6.48 14.75 13.57
C ARG A 143 -7.33 15.78 14.32
N GLU A 144 -6.78 16.95 14.62
CA GLU A 144 -7.41 18.05 15.38
C GLU A 144 -8.18 18.99 14.44
#